data_AF-A0A2E6MXJ8-F1
#
_entry.id   AF-A0A2E6MXJ8-F1
#
_cell.length_a   1.000
_cell.length_b   1.000
_cell.length_c   1.000
_cell.angle_alpha   90.00
_cell.angle_beta   90.00
_cell.angle_gamma   90.00
#
_symmetry.space_group_name_H-M   'P 1'
#
loop_
_entity.id
_entity.type
_entity.pdbx_description
1 polymer ?
#
loop_
_entity_poly.entity_id
_entity_poly.type
_entity_poly.pdbx_seq_one_letter_code
_entity_poly.pdbx_strand_id
1 'polypeptide(L)'
;MAFISNMPSRYTGRAFQIAEHIRTGSRVTADDLAQRFNVSKRTIYRDLDLLRKSGISVHFDNLAESYCIIDELPNLNDGEFQIRRRCNVDHLRDLVLATRCSPWMHIDGVKEGLETIVNMFLDKLDSTQREAIKRLYDACSYESHLPRHSTLERDLLRALAHSLMQQVSIEILVVDDLISKSSDIQLDHWEDYAVWFRFDVREIYAHEGKWYASGFCHEHQEVRCYALQNIMNVVYSQSEQIPSALN
;
A
#
# COMPACT_ATOMS: atom_id res chain seq x y z
N MET A 1 3.84 11.81 -38.58
CA MET A 1 5.23 12.25 -38.83
C MET A 1 6.17 11.21 -38.23
N ALA A 2 6.91 10.53 -39.10
CA ALA A 2 7.79 9.43 -38.73
C ALA A 2 9.14 9.97 -38.26
N PHE A 3 9.48 9.74 -36.99
CA PHE A 3 10.87 9.82 -36.54
C PHE A 3 11.56 8.51 -36.86
N ILE A 4 11.99 8.38 -38.12
CA ILE A 4 12.99 7.39 -38.52
C ILE A 4 14.32 7.93 -38.01
N SER A 5 14.70 7.54 -36.78
CA SER A 5 16.04 7.74 -36.27
C SER A 5 17.00 6.79 -37.00
N ASN A 6 17.64 7.32 -38.03
CA ASN A 6 18.74 6.70 -38.73
C ASN A 6 19.93 6.55 -37.76
N MET A 7 19.96 5.46 -36.98
CA MET A 7 21.09 5.13 -36.12
C MET A 7 22.08 4.22 -36.89
N PRO A 8 23.37 4.59 -36.96
CA PRO A 8 24.36 3.80 -37.69
C PRO A 8 24.50 2.39 -37.08
N SER A 9 24.59 1.38 -37.95
CA SER A 9 24.56 -0.07 -37.67
C SER A 9 25.76 -0.64 -36.90
N ARG A 10 26.39 0.14 -36.00
CA ARG A 10 27.54 -0.27 -35.18
C ARG A 10 27.29 -0.37 -33.68
N TYR A 11 26.10 -0.06 -33.17
CA TYR A 11 25.81 -0.12 -31.74
C TYR A 11 25.09 -1.41 -31.31
N THR A 12 25.60 -2.57 -31.72
CA THR A 12 25.27 -3.86 -31.08
C THR A 12 26.17 -4.07 -29.85
N GLY A 13 26.18 -3.09 -28.94
CA GLY A 13 27.00 -3.14 -27.74
C GLY A 13 26.35 -4.00 -26.65
N ARG A 14 27.16 -4.71 -25.84
CA ARG A 14 26.68 -5.49 -24.69
C ARG A 14 25.81 -4.67 -23.73
N ALA A 15 26.12 -3.39 -23.54
CA ALA A 15 25.30 -2.47 -22.73
C ALA A 15 23.86 -2.36 -23.25
N PHE A 16 23.66 -2.24 -24.57
CA PHE A 16 22.31 -2.20 -25.16
C PHE A 16 21.57 -3.54 -24.96
N GLN A 17 22.27 -4.67 -25.13
CA GLN A 17 21.68 -5.99 -24.87
C GLN A 17 21.31 -6.19 -23.39
N ILE A 18 22.11 -5.64 -22.47
CA ILE A 18 21.79 -5.58 -21.05
C ILE A 18 20.52 -4.75 -20.83
N ALA A 19 20.41 -3.57 -21.45
CA ALA A 19 19.23 -2.71 -21.33
C ALA A 19 17.95 -3.39 -21.84
N GLU A 20 18.01 -4.03 -23.01
CA GLU A 20 16.89 -4.81 -23.55
C GLU A 20 16.52 -5.95 -22.62
N HIS A 21 17.51 -6.64 -22.06
CA HIS A 21 17.24 -7.74 -21.15
C HIS A 21 16.56 -7.26 -19.85
N ILE A 22 16.98 -6.12 -19.30
CA ILE A 22 16.32 -5.48 -18.15
C ILE A 22 14.89 -5.05 -18.53
N ARG A 23 14.67 -4.50 -19.73
CA ARG A 23 13.34 -4.10 -20.22
C ARG A 23 12.35 -5.26 -20.36
N THR A 24 12.83 -6.47 -20.66
CA THR A 24 11.96 -7.67 -20.76
C THR A 24 11.35 -8.14 -19.42
N GLY A 25 11.65 -7.48 -18.29
CA GLY A 25 10.95 -7.71 -17.01
C GLY A 25 11.22 -9.08 -16.37
N SER A 26 12.36 -9.69 -16.69
CA SER A 26 12.89 -10.82 -15.93
C SER A 26 13.64 -10.31 -14.70
N ARG A 27 13.69 -11.10 -13.61
CA ARG A 27 14.58 -10.80 -12.48
C ARG A 27 16.02 -10.86 -13.02
N VAL A 28 16.76 -9.76 -12.92
CA VAL A 28 18.09 -9.61 -13.50
C VAL A 28 19.02 -9.01 -12.45
N THR A 29 19.97 -9.80 -11.95
CA THR A 29 21.03 -9.34 -11.06
C THR A 29 22.35 -9.11 -11.81
N ALA A 30 23.34 -8.51 -11.13
CA ALA A 30 24.68 -8.37 -11.70
C ALA A 30 25.35 -9.73 -11.93
N ASP A 31 25.03 -10.73 -11.10
CA ASP A 31 25.47 -12.13 -11.26
C ASP A 31 24.88 -12.75 -12.51
N ASP A 32 23.56 -12.64 -12.71
CA ASP A 32 22.87 -13.20 -13.87
C ASP A 32 23.41 -12.61 -15.18
N LEU A 33 23.64 -11.30 -15.20
CA LEU A 33 24.23 -10.61 -16.34
C LEU A 33 25.68 -11.03 -16.58
N ALA A 34 26.48 -11.18 -15.51
CA ALA A 34 27.87 -11.61 -15.60
C ALA A 34 27.98 -13.01 -16.21
N GLN A 35 27.15 -13.94 -15.73
CA GLN A 35 27.07 -15.30 -16.25
C GLN A 35 26.57 -15.33 -17.70
N ARG A 36 25.48 -14.62 -18.00
CA ARG A 36 24.85 -14.60 -19.33
C ARG A 36 25.78 -14.06 -20.41
N PHE A 37 26.51 -12.99 -20.11
CA PHE A 37 27.41 -12.35 -21.06
C PHE A 37 28.85 -12.86 -20.95
N ASN A 38 29.12 -13.84 -20.07
CA ASN A 38 30.42 -14.43 -19.79
C ASN A 38 31.51 -13.38 -19.49
N VAL A 39 31.21 -12.46 -18.57
CA VAL A 39 32.10 -11.36 -18.15
C VAL A 39 32.12 -11.21 -16.63
N SER A 40 33.07 -10.44 -16.10
CA SER A 40 33.10 -10.12 -14.67
C SER A 40 31.94 -9.20 -14.26
N LYS A 41 31.52 -9.25 -12.99
CA LYS A 41 30.59 -8.26 -12.42
C LYS A 41 31.06 -6.82 -12.59
N ARG A 42 32.37 -6.57 -12.50
CA ARG A 42 32.97 -5.24 -12.74
C ARG A 42 32.66 -4.74 -14.15
N THR A 43 32.70 -5.62 -15.15
CA THR A 43 32.32 -5.31 -16.52
C THR A 43 30.85 -4.95 -16.62
N ILE A 44 29.98 -5.72 -15.94
CA ILE A 44 28.53 -5.43 -15.87
C ILE A 44 28.28 -4.06 -15.21
N TYR A 45 28.86 -3.79 -14.05
CA TYR A 45 28.70 -2.47 -13.40
C TYR A 45 29.16 -1.32 -14.30
N ARG A 46 30.24 -1.52 -15.07
CA ARG A 46 30.70 -0.54 -16.04
C ARG A 46 29.69 -0.36 -17.18
N ASP A 47 29.10 -1.43 -17.70
CA ASP A 47 28.09 -1.34 -18.75
C ASP A 47 26.79 -0.69 -18.26
N LEU A 48 26.37 -0.97 -17.01
CA LEU A 48 25.25 -0.29 -16.37
C LEU A 48 25.52 1.21 -16.16
N ASP A 49 26.75 1.57 -15.78
CA ASP A 49 27.17 2.98 -15.66
C ASP A 49 27.17 3.69 -17.03
N LEU A 50 27.57 2.99 -18.09
CA LEU A 50 27.46 3.51 -19.46
C LEU A 50 26.00 3.77 -19.86
N LEU A 51 25.08 2.87 -19.52
CA LEU A 51 23.65 3.07 -19.75
C LEU A 51 23.12 4.33 -19.04
N ARG A 52 23.46 4.51 -17.76
CA ARG A 52 23.09 5.71 -16.98
C ARG A 52 23.62 6.99 -17.61
N LYS A 53 24.90 7.00 -18.00
CA LYS A 53 25.53 8.14 -18.69
C LYS A 53 24.92 8.43 -20.06
N SER A 54 24.25 7.46 -20.66
CA SER A 54 23.56 7.59 -21.94
C SER A 54 22.09 8.03 -21.79
N GLY A 55 21.65 8.36 -20.57
CA GLY A 55 20.29 8.81 -20.28
C GLY A 55 19.29 7.68 -19.98
N ILE A 56 19.74 6.43 -19.89
CA ILE A 56 18.88 5.30 -19.50
C ILE A 56 18.99 5.11 -17.99
N SER A 57 17.95 5.47 -17.25
CA SER A 57 17.89 5.38 -15.79
C SER A 57 17.77 3.93 -15.33
N VAL A 58 18.93 3.26 -15.14
CA VAL A 58 19.00 1.89 -14.61
C VAL A 58 19.19 1.89 -13.09
N HIS A 59 18.22 1.34 -12.37
CA HIS A 59 18.21 1.24 -10.91
C HIS A 59 18.16 -0.22 -10.45
N PHE A 60 18.67 -0.49 -9.25
CA PHE A 60 18.48 -1.78 -8.60
C PHE A 60 17.31 -1.64 -7.61
N ASP A 61 16.25 -2.38 -7.84
CA ASP A 61 15.11 -2.47 -6.93
C ASP A 61 15.45 -3.50 -5.85
N ASN A 62 15.77 -3.00 -4.64
CA ASN A 62 16.13 -3.84 -3.49
C ASN A 62 15.00 -4.79 -3.09
N LEU A 63 13.74 -4.37 -3.24
CA LEU A 63 12.59 -5.18 -2.89
C LEU A 63 12.33 -6.28 -3.94
N ALA A 64 12.79 -6.10 -5.19
CA ALA A 64 12.64 -7.10 -6.28
C ALA A 64 13.92 -7.92 -6.49
N GLU A 65 15.01 -7.54 -5.82
CA GLU A 65 16.37 -8.03 -6.05
C GLU A 65 16.71 -8.09 -7.55
N SER A 66 16.43 -7.00 -8.28
CA SER A 66 16.57 -6.93 -9.74
C SER A 66 16.89 -5.53 -10.23
N TYR A 67 17.65 -5.44 -11.33
CA TYR A 67 17.76 -4.20 -12.10
C TYR A 67 16.47 -3.90 -12.85
N CYS A 68 16.11 -2.62 -12.93
CA CYS A 68 14.99 -2.08 -13.68
C CYS A 68 15.43 -0.81 -14.44
N ILE A 69 14.82 -0.58 -15.60
CA ILE A 69 14.91 0.70 -16.31
C ILE A 69 13.65 1.49 -15.96
N ILE A 70 13.85 2.69 -15.44
CA ILE A 70 12.80 3.67 -15.23
C ILE A 70 12.75 4.49 -16.51
N ASP A 71 11.90 4.09 -17.46
CA ASP A 71 11.59 4.97 -18.60
C ASP A 71 10.79 6.16 -18.05
N GLU A 72 10.89 7.33 -18.71
CA GLU A 72 10.10 8.52 -18.37
C GLU A 72 8.65 8.12 -18.10
N LEU A 73 8.25 8.22 -16.83
CA LEU A 73 6.90 7.91 -16.39
C LEU A 73 5.94 8.72 -17.28
N PRO A 74 4.86 8.14 -17.85
CA PRO A 74 3.73 8.98 -18.22
C PRO A 74 3.37 9.81 -16.98
N ASN A 75 2.94 11.07 -17.12
CA ASN A 75 2.53 11.90 -15.99
C ASN A 75 1.46 11.15 -15.17
N LEU A 76 1.92 10.38 -14.18
CA LEU A 76 1.12 9.64 -13.24
C LEU A 76 0.76 10.69 -12.19
N ASN A 77 -0.53 10.97 -12.07
CA ASN A 77 -1.03 11.94 -11.12
C ASN A 77 -0.81 11.42 -9.68
N ASP A 78 -1.03 12.31 -8.72
CA ASP A 78 -0.85 12.12 -7.29
C ASP A 78 -1.24 10.71 -6.80
N GLY A 79 -0.23 9.85 -6.57
CA GLY A 79 -0.39 8.50 -6.01
C GLY A 79 -0.52 7.34 -7.02
N GLU A 80 -0.55 7.56 -8.33
CA GLU A 80 -0.56 6.46 -9.31
C GLU A 80 0.85 5.90 -9.57
N PHE A 81 0.98 4.56 -9.64
CA PHE A 81 2.27 3.91 -9.89
C PHE A 81 2.14 2.68 -10.80
N GLN A 82 3.22 2.35 -11.52
CA GLN A 82 3.34 1.10 -12.26
C GLN A 82 4.27 0.12 -11.53
N ILE A 83 3.75 -1.04 -11.12
CA ILE A 83 4.57 -2.11 -10.55
C ILE A 83 5.06 -3.02 -11.69
N ARG A 84 6.34 -2.91 -12.08
CA ARG A 84 7.00 -3.80 -13.05
C ARG A 84 7.46 -5.12 -12.41
N ARG A 85 6.60 -5.82 -11.67
CA ARG A 85 6.89 -7.13 -11.04
C ARG A 85 5.96 -8.22 -11.53
N ARG A 86 6.46 -9.46 -11.55
CA ARG A 86 5.65 -10.64 -11.87
C ARG A 86 4.78 -11.01 -10.69
N CYS A 87 3.47 -10.84 -10.83
CA CYS A 87 2.46 -11.45 -9.97
C CYS A 87 2.02 -12.78 -10.59
N ASN A 88 1.88 -13.84 -9.81
CA ASN A 88 1.42 -15.15 -10.28
C ASN A 88 0.09 -15.50 -9.60
N VAL A 89 -0.49 -16.64 -9.98
CA VAL A 89 -1.80 -17.08 -9.47
C VAL A 89 -1.76 -17.37 -7.97
N ASP A 90 -0.64 -17.85 -7.43
CA ASP A 90 -0.48 -18.10 -5.99
C ASP A 90 -0.50 -16.79 -5.17
N HIS A 91 0.22 -15.76 -5.62
CA HIS A 91 0.18 -14.45 -4.99
C HIS A 91 -1.24 -13.85 -5.01
N LEU A 92 -1.97 -14.05 -6.12
CA LEU A 92 -3.35 -13.56 -6.22
C LEU A 92 -4.31 -14.37 -5.33
N ARG A 93 -4.13 -15.69 -5.20
CA ARG A 93 -4.87 -16.53 -4.24
C ARG A 93 -4.69 -15.99 -2.83
N ASP A 94 -3.45 -15.78 -2.41
CA ASP A 94 -3.13 -15.34 -1.05
C ASP A 94 -3.68 -13.92 -0.79
N LEU A 95 -3.62 -13.03 -1.79
CA LEU A 95 -4.26 -11.71 -1.73
C LEU A 95 -5.78 -11.80 -1.57
N VAL A 96 -6.45 -12.68 -2.33
CA VAL A 96 -7.90 -12.87 -2.24
C VAL A 96 -8.28 -13.39 -0.85
N LEU A 97 -7.55 -14.38 -0.32
CA LEU A 97 -7.78 -14.89 1.03
C LEU A 97 -7.60 -13.80 2.09
N ALA A 98 -6.50 -13.05 2.03
CA ALA A 98 -6.19 -12.00 2.99
C ALA A 98 -7.20 -10.84 2.95
N THR A 99 -7.70 -10.49 1.76
CA THR A 99 -8.64 -9.38 1.60
C THR A 99 -10.08 -9.80 1.89
N ARG A 100 -10.57 -10.91 1.31
CA ARG A 100 -11.97 -11.35 1.43
C ARG A 100 -12.35 -11.90 2.80
N CYS A 101 -11.38 -12.41 3.55
CA CYS A 101 -11.59 -12.95 4.89
C CYS A 101 -11.17 -11.95 5.99
N SER A 102 -10.95 -10.68 5.65
CA SER A 102 -10.56 -9.63 6.61
C SER A 102 -11.78 -8.92 7.21
N PRO A 103 -11.70 -8.46 8.48
CA PRO A 103 -12.71 -7.56 9.07
C PRO A 103 -12.99 -6.30 8.25
N TRP A 104 -12.05 -5.88 7.39
CA TRP A 104 -12.23 -4.75 6.47
C TRP A 104 -13.41 -4.96 5.50
N MET A 105 -13.71 -6.21 5.15
CA MET A 105 -14.83 -6.55 4.25
C MET A 105 -16.21 -6.34 4.88
N HIS A 106 -16.27 -6.22 6.20
CA HIS A 106 -17.51 -5.97 6.93
C HIS A 106 -17.94 -4.49 6.89
N ILE A 107 -17.09 -3.60 6.35
CA ILE A 107 -17.32 -2.15 6.33
C ILE A 107 -17.96 -1.72 4.99
N ASP A 108 -19.01 -0.90 5.07
CA ASP A 108 -19.77 -0.44 3.91
C ASP A 108 -18.92 0.38 2.91
N GLY A 109 -19.07 0.07 1.62
CA GLY A 109 -18.39 0.77 0.52
C GLY A 109 -16.91 0.39 0.34
N VAL A 110 -16.43 -0.64 1.03
CA VAL A 110 -15.07 -1.20 0.85
C VAL A 110 -15.02 -2.20 -0.31
N LYS A 111 -16.08 -2.98 -0.48
CA LYS A 111 -16.13 -4.11 -1.42
C LYS A 111 -15.88 -3.66 -2.86
N GLU A 112 -16.46 -2.55 -3.30
CA GLU A 112 -16.36 -2.03 -4.67
C GLU A 112 -14.92 -1.62 -5.03
N GLY A 113 -14.20 -1.04 -4.06
CA GLY A 113 -12.80 -0.66 -4.26
C GLY A 113 -11.90 -1.88 -4.43
N LEU A 114 -12.10 -2.92 -3.62
CA LEU A 114 -11.35 -4.18 -3.74
C LEU A 114 -11.69 -4.95 -5.01
N GLU A 115 -12.97 -4.99 -5.41
CA GLU A 115 -13.40 -5.61 -6.66
C GLU A 115 -12.71 -4.96 -7.87
N THR A 116 -12.61 -3.63 -7.88
CA THR A 116 -11.90 -2.89 -8.92
C THR A 116 -10.44 -3.34 -9.01
N ILE A 117 -9.74 -3.38 -7.87
CA ILE A 117 -8.33 -3.79 -7.80
C ILE A 117 -8.15 -5.25 -8.26
N VAL A 118 -8.99 -6.17 -7.78
CA VAL A 118 -8.93 -7.59 -8.17
C VAL A 118 -9.18 -7.75 -9.68
N ASN A 119 -10.15 -7.03 -10.25
CA ASN A 119 -10.41 -7.07 -11.69
C ASN A 119 -9.21 -6.62 -12.53
N MET A 120 -8.45 -5.62 -12.07
CA MET A 120 -7.21 -5.20 -12.75
C MET A 120 -6.17 -6.34 -12.85
N PHE A 121 -6.12 -7.24 -11.85
CA PHE A 121 -5.25 -8.42 -11.88
C PHE A 121 -5.85 -9.53 -12.76
N LEU A 122 -7.17 -9.77 -12.65
CA LEU A 122 -7.87 -10.79 -13.43
C LEU A 122 -7.79 -10.54 -14.95
N ASP A 123 -7.72 -9.29 -15.37
CA ASP A 123 -7.57 -8.91 -16.78
C ASP A 123 -6.22 -9.35 -17.37
N LYS A 124 -5.23 -9.65 -16.53
CA LYS A 124 -3.90 -10.13 -16.96
C LYS A 124 -3.80 -11.66 -17.05
N LEU A 125 -4.80 -12.39 -16.58
CA LEU A 125 -4.81 -13.85 -16.56
C LEU A 125 -5.47 -14.45 -17.82
N ASP A 126 -5.13 -15.70 -18.11
CA ASP A 126 -5.90 -16.48 -19.10
C ASP A 126 -7.31 -16.83 -18.57
N SER A 127 -8.17 -17.34 -19.45
CA SER A 127 -9.57 -17.65 -19.12
C SER A 127 -9.72 -18.66 -17.99
N THR A 128 -8.85 -19.68 -17.94
CA THR A 128 -8.94 -20.77 -16.97
C THR A 128 -8.52 -20.28 -15.58
N GLN A 129 -7.41 -19.56 -15.52
CA GLN A 129 -6.91 -18.93 -14.30
C GLN A 129 -7.89 -17.89 -13.75
N ARG A 130 -8.45 -17.06 -14.63
CA ARG A 130 -9.46 -16.06 -14.25
C ARG A 130 -10.69 -16.70 -13.62
N GLU A 131 -11.21 -17.76 -14.21
CA GLU A 131 -12.37 -18.47 -13.68
C GLU A 131 -12.07 -19.16 -12.33
N ALA A 132 -10.87 -19.73 -12.17
CA ALA A 132 -10.45 -20.30 -10.90
C ALA A 132 -10.38 -19.26 -9.77
N ILE A 133 -9.82 -18.08 -10.04
CA ILE A 133 -9.70 -17.02 -9.03
C ILE A 133 -11.06 -16.39 -8.72
N LYS A 134 -11.95 -16.22 -9.70
CA LYS A 134 -13.33 -15.76 -9.45
C LYS A 134 -14.07 -16.71 -8.52
N ARG A 135 -14.00 -18.03 -8.78
CA ARG A 135 -14.60 -19.04 -7.89
C ARG A 135 -14.07 -18.93 -6.46
N LEU A 136 -12.77 -18.70 -6.28
CA LEU A 136 -12.20 -18.47 -4.95
C LEU A 136 -12.72 -17.18 -4.31
N TYR A 137 -12.74 -16.08 -5.07
CA TYR A 137 -13.20 -14.77 -4.60
C TYR A 137 -14.64 -14.82 -4.08
N ASP A 138 -15.51 -15.48 -4.83
CA ASP A 138 -16.93 -15.67 -4.50
C ASP A 138 -17.13 -16.62 -3.31
N ALA A 139 -16.25 -17.60 -3.14
CA ALA A 139 -16.29 -18.56 -2.02
C ALA A 139 -15.77 -17.99 -0.69
N CYS A 140 -14.99 -16.91 -0.73
CA CYS A 140 -14.42 -16.29 0.46
C CYS A 140 -15.33 -15.17 0.99
N SER A 141 -15.63 -15.22 2.28
CA SER A 141 -16.38 -14.20 3.03
C SER A 141 -15.82 -14.03 4.44
N TYR A 142 -16.14 -12.89 5.03
CA TYR A 142 -15.94 -12.64 6.46
C TYR A 142 -17.31 -12.43 7.09
N GLU A 143 -17.62 -13.18 8.14
CA GLU A 143 -18.86 -13.07 8.90
C GLU A 143 -18.58 -12.47 10.28
N SER A 144 -19.44 -11.54 10.70
CA SER A 144 -19.38 -10.94 12.03
C SER A 144 -20.80 -10.80 12.59
N HIS A 145 -20.94 -11.04 13.89
CA HIS A 145 -22.21 -10.89 14.61
C HIS A 145 -22.60 -9.43 14.85
N LEU A 146 -21.70 -8.48 14.57
CA LEU A 146 -21.94 -7.05 14.76
C LEU A 146 -22.68 -6.49 13.53
N PRO A 147 -23.93 -6.01 13.65
CA PRO A 147 -24.58 -5.32 12.54
C PRO A 147 -23.86 -3.98 12.32
N ARG A 148 -23.48 -3.63 11.08
CA ARG A 148 -23.06 -2.26 10.76
C ARG A 148 -23.57 -1.80 9.40
N HIS A 149 -24.08 -0.56 9.40
CA HIS A 149 -24.73 0.15 8.30
C HIS A 149 -24.13 1.57 8.10
N SER A 150 -22.88 1.79 8.55
CA SER A 150 -22.27 3.12 8.60
C SER A 150 -20.92 3.16 7.91
N THR A 151 -20.74 4.17 7.06
CA THR A 151 -19.47 4.47 6.40
C THR A 151 -18.48 5.19 7.31
N LEU A 152 -18.88 5.59 8.52
CA LEU A 152 -18.02 6.34 9.45
C LEU A 152 -16.72 5.57 9.74
N GLU A 153 -16.79 4.27 10.03
CA GLU A 153 -15.59 3.47 10.32
C GLU A 153 -14.60 3.46 9.16
N ARG A 154 -15.11 3.36 7.93
CA ARG A 154 -14.29 3.43 6.71
C ARG A 154 -13.55 4.77 6.66
N ASP A 155 -14.26 5.85 6.91
CA ASP A 155 -13.75 7.20 6.78
C ASP A 155 -12.76 7.52 7.91
N LEU A 156 -13.02 7.03 9.14
CA LEU A 156 -12.08 7.09 10.26
C LEU A 156 -10.80 6.30 9.97
N LEU A 157 -10.89 5.04 9.52
CA LEU A 157 -9.72 4.21 9.20
C LEU A 157 -8.90 4.83 8.07
N ARG A 158 -9.55 5.44 7.07
CA ARG A 158 -8.87 6.19 6.02
C ARG A 158 -8.16 7.43 6.56
N ALA A 159 -8.79 8.19 7.46
CA ALA A 159 -8.16 9.37 8.06
C ALA A 159 -6.95 8.99 8.92
N LEU A 160 -7.06 7.93 9.74
CA LEU A 160 -5.96 7.38 10.52
C LEU A 160 -4.80 6.90 9.62
N ALA A 161 -5.12 6.16 8.56
CA ALA A 161 -4.11 5.70 7.59
C ALA A 161 -3.43 6.87 6.87
N HIS A 162 -4.19 7.89 6.49
CA HIS A 162 -3.65 9.10 5.88
C HIS A 162 -2.71 9.85 6.83
N SER A 163 -3.09 9.99 8.11
CA SER A 163 -2.24 10.58 9.15
C SER A 163 -0.89 9.87 9.27
N LEU A 164 -0.89 8.53 9.25
CA LEU A 164 0.34 7.74 9.24
C LEU A 164 1.18 7.96 7.98
N MET A 165 0.54 7.98 6.80
CA MET A 165 1.23 8.18 5.53
C MET A 165 1.86 9.56 5.42
N GLN A 166 1.22 10.60 5.96
CA GLN A 166 1.69 11.99 5.91
C GLN A 166 2.47 12.42 7.15
N GLN A 167 2.57 11.57 8.16
CA GLN A 167 3.20 11.87 9.45
C GLN A 167 2.65 13.15 10.10
N VAL A 168 1.32 13.30 10.11
CA VAL A 168 0.62 14.46 10.67
C VAL A 168 -0.19 14.10 11.90
N SER A 169 -0.19 14.99 12.89
CA SER A 169 -1.05 14.87 14.07
C SER A 169 -2.52 15.12 13.68
N ILE A 170 -3.43 14.39 14.32
CA ILE A 170 -4.87 14.55 14.13
C ILE A 170 -5.53 14.88 15.46
N GLU A 171 -6.66 15.56 15.39
CA GLU A 171 -7.57 15.70 16.53
C GLU A 171 -8.65 14.64 16.39
N ILE A 172 -8.89 13.90 17.47
CA ILE A 172 -9.92 12.87 17.50
C ILE A 172 -10.94 13.19 18.59
N LEU A 173 -12.21 12.97 18.26
CA LEU A 173 -13.32 13.06 19.19
C LEU A 173 -13.60 11.66 19.72
N VAL A 174 -13.39 11.43 21.01
CA VAL A 174 -13.59 10.12 21.62
C VAL A 174 -14.56 10.20 22.77
N VAL A 175 -15.47 9.24 22.83
CA VAL A 175 -16.30 8.98 24.02
C VAL A 175 -15.48 8.11 24.96
N ASP A 176 -15.05 8.67 26.10
CA ASP A 176 -14.18 7.96 27.04
C ASP A 176 -14.94 6.83 27.77
N ASP A 177 -14.44 5.60 27.62
CA ASP A 177 -14.97 4.41 28.29
C ASP A 177 -14.73 4.41 29.81
N LEU A 178 -13.90 5.32 30.34
CA LEU A 178 -13.73 5.47 31.79
C LEU A 178 -15.00 5.99 32.49
N ILE A 179 -15.90 6.64 31.76
CA ILE A 179 -17.19 7.11 32.30
C ILE A 179 -18.28 6.02 32.12
N SER A 180 -18.17 5.18 31.09
CA SER A 180 -19.12 4.09 30.82
C SER A 180 -18.91 2.86 31.72
N LYS A 181 -17.66 2.53 32.09
CA LYS A 181 -17.36 1.34 32.91
C LYS A 181 -17.95 1.37 34.33
N SER A 182 -18.32 2.55 34.85
CA SER A 182 -18.96 2.68 36.16
C SER A 182 -20.48 2.73 36.12
N SER A 183 -21.10 2.67 34.94
CA SER A 183 -22.47 3.17 34.81
C SER A 183 -23.26 2.37 33.77
N ASP A 184 -24.33 1.69 34.21
CA ASP A 184 -25.41 1.15 33.36
C ASP A 184 -26.21 2.29 32.68
N ILE A 185 -25.53 3.27 32.09
CA ILE A 185 -26.13 4.46 31.49
C ILE A 185 -26.32 4.17 30.00
N GLN A 186 -27.57 4.07 29.58
CA GLN A 186 -27.93 4.36 28.19
C GLN A 186 -27.50 5.80 27.89
N LEU A 187 -26.45 5.96 27.10
CA LEU A 187 -25.88 7.26 26.70
C LEU A 187 -26.80 7.96 25.69
N ASP A 188 -27.95 8.45 26.17
CA ASP A 188 -28.82 9.33 25.37
C ASP A 188 -28.17 10.72 25.10
N HIS A 189 -26.97 10.99 25.66
CA HIS A 189 -26.21 12.24 25.52
C HIS A 189 -24.70 11.98 25.43
N TRP A 190 -24.23 11.22 24.43
CA TRP A 190 -22.80 10.93 24.25
C TRP A 190 -21.93 12.18 24.10
N GLU A 191 -22.51 13.29 23.63
CA GLU A 191 -21.85 14.60 23.48
C GLU A 191 -21.29 15.13 24.80
N ASP A 192 -21.95 14.84 25.93
CA ASP A 192 -21.54 15.30 27.26
C ASP A 192 -20.26 14.60 27.77
N TYR A 193 -19.90 13.48 27.14
CA TYR A 193 -18.78 12.61 27.53
C TYR A 193 -17.73 12.50 26.42
N ALA A 194 -17.93 13.21 25.31
CA ALA A 194 -17.02 13.23 24.18
C ALA A 194 -15.95 14.30 24.41
N VAL A 195 -14.68 13.91 24.26
CA VAL A 195 -13.54 14.80 24.44
C VAL A 195 -12.73 14.83 23.16
N TRP A 196 -12.38 16.05 22.73
CA TRP A 196 -11.40 16.28 21.69
C TRP A 196 -10.01 16.25 22.28
N PHE A 197 -9.10 15.54 21.61
CA PHE A 197 -7.69 15.58 21.95
C PHE A 197 -6.81 15.31 20.74
N ARG A 198 -5.58 15.81 20.79
CA ARG A 198 -4.55 15.58 19.80
C ARG A 198 -3.97 14.18 19.96
N PHE A 199 -3.84 13.51 18.82
CA PHE A 199 -3.44 12.11 18.76
C PHE A 199 -2.49 11.86 17.60
N ASP A 200 -1.30 11.35 17.94
CA ASP A 200 -0.31 10.92 16.97
C ASP A 200 -0.44 9.41 16.77
N VAL A 201 -1.12 9.03 15.69
CA VAL A 201 -1.35 7.62 15.35
C VAL A 201 -0.01 6.92 15.15
N ARG A 202 0.16 5.75 15.75
CA ARG A 202 1.34 4.89 15.58
C ARG A 202 0.96 3.55 14.97
N GLU A 203 -0.19 3.00 15.34
CA GLU A 203 -0.64 1.68 14.89
C GLU A 203 -2.14 1.68 14.65
N ILE A 204 -2.55 0.92 13.63
CA ILE A 204 -3.95 0.56 13.37
C ILE A 204 -3.99 -0.95 13.27
N TYR A 205 -4.82 -1.60 14.09
CA TYR A 205 -4.88 -3.05 14.13
C TYR A 205 -6.29 -3.55 14.40
N ALA A 206 -6.53 -4.83 14.06
CA ALA A 206 -7.77 -5.51 14.38
C ALA A 206 -7.51 -6.60 15.43
N HIS A 207 -8.32 -6.61 16.49
CA HIS A 207 -8.28 -7.62 17.54
C HIS A 207 -9.71 -8.13 17.79
N GLU A 208 -9.89 -9.45 17.75
CA GLU A 208 -11.21 -10.10 17.91
C GLU A 208 -12.30 -9.50 16.99
N GLY A 209 -11.93 -9.14 15.76
CA GLY A 209 -12.84 -8.57 14.77
C GLY A 209 -13.20 -7.09 14.97
N LYS A 210 -12.58 -6.41 15.95
CA LYS A 210 -12.75 -4.97 16.21
C LYS A 210 -11.49 -4.19 15.85
N TRP A 211 -11.67 -2.98 15.34
CA TRP A 211 -10.56 -2.09 14.99
C TRP A 211 -10.13 -1.22 16.16
N TYR A 212 -8.83 -1.00 16.26
CA TYR A 212 -8.18 -0.19 17.28
C TYR A 212 -7.14 0.72 16.63
N ALA A 213 -6.97 1.91 17.22
CA ALA A 213 -5.87 2.81 16.92
C ALA A 213 -5.07 3.05 18.20
N SER A 214 -3.75 2.87 18.13
CA SER A 214 -2.83 3.21 19.22
C SER A 214 -1.88 4.32 18.80
N GLY A 215 -1.50 5.16 19.76
CA GLY A 215 -0.80 6.41 19.46
C GLY A 215 -0.50 7.23 20.71
N PHE A 216 0.25 8.32 20.53
CA PHE A 216 0.55 9.25 21.62
C PHE A 216 -0.58 10.26 21.76
N CYS A 217 -1.20 10.32 22.94
CA CYS A 217 -2.21 11.32 23.28
C CYS A 217 -1.53 12.49 23.98
N HIS A 218 -1.63 13.70 23.41
CA HIS A 218 -0.95 14.88 23.94
C HIS A 218 -1.59 15.39 25.23
N GLU A 219 -2.88 15.17 25.41
CA GLU A 219 -3.64 15.65 26.56
C GLU A 219 -3.35 14.80 27.79
N HIS A 220 -3.07 13.51 27.58
CA HIS A 220 -2.69 12.57 28.64
C HIS A 220 -1.17 12.39 28.75
N GLN A 221 -0.39 12.92 27.80
CA GLN A 221 1.07 12.78 27.72
C GLN A 221 1.55 11.32 27.77
N GLU A 222 0.77 10.40 27.22
CA GLU A 222 1.08 8.97 27.23
C GLU A 222 0.57 8.25 25.96
N VAL A 223 1.07 7.04 25.73
CA VAL A 223 0.57 6.19 24.65
C VAL A 223 -0.74 5.55 25.08
N ARG A 224 -1.79 5.77 24.29
CA ARG A 224 -3.13 5.23 24.53
C ARG A 224 -3.63 4.45 23.33
N CYS A 225 -4.60 3.58 23.60
CA CYS A 225 -5.27 2.78 22.59
C CYS A 225 -6.77 3.01 22.69
N TYR A 226 -7.40 3.29 21.54
CA TYR A 226 -8.82 3.56 21.43
C TYR A 226 -9.47 2.57 20.46
N ALA A 227 -10.59 1.98 20.87
CA ALA A 227 -11.43 1.21 19.98
C ALA A 227 -12.08 2.17 18.97
N LEU A 228 -12.10 1.81 17.69
CA LEU A 228 -12.63 2.67 16.62
C LEU A 228 -14.08 3.07 16.86
N GLN A 229 -14.87 2.17 17.47
CA GLN A 229 -16.27 2.40 17.81
C GLN A 229 -16.48 3.54 18.85
N ASN A 230 -15.45 3.91 19.59
CA ASN A 230 -15.49 5.00 20.57
C ASN A 230 -15.00 6.32 19.94
N ILE A 231 -14.46 6.29 18.72
CA ILE A 231 -14.02 7.47 17.98
C ILE A 231 -15.19 7.95 17.13
N MET A 232 -15.67 9.15 17.42
CA MET A 232 -16.85 9.72 16.78
C MET A 232 -16.49 10.60 15.59
N ASN A 233 -15.29 11.19 15.59
CA ASN A 233 -14.83 12.06 14.52
C ASN A 233 -13.30 12.20 14.51
N VAL A 234 -12.74 12.57 13.37
CA VAL A 234 -11.31 12.86 13.16
C VAL A 234 -11.19 14.13 12.32
N VAL A 235 -10.34 15.06 12.75
CA VAL A 235 -10.00 16.28 12.01
C VAL A 235 -8.49 16.39 11.90
N TYR A 236 -7.98 16.82 10.75
CA TYR A 236 -6.55 17.10 10.59
C TYR A 236 -6.21 18.38 11.34
N SER A 237 -5.26 18.30 12.26
CA SER A 237 -4.80 19.49 12.98
C SER A 237 -4.07 20.41 11.99
N GLN A 238 -4.35 21.72 12.04
CA GLN A 238 -3.74 22.68 11.13
C GLN A 238 -2.25 22.83 11.49
N SER A 239 -1.39 22.14 10.73
CA SER A 239 0.06 22.34 10.68
C SER A 239 0.82 22.01 11.98
N GLU A 240 1.05 20.72 12.25
CA GLU A 240 2.22 20.25 13.01
C GLU A 240 2.60 18.84 12.52
N GLN A 241 3.75 18.72 11.84
CA GLN A 241 4.33 17.43 11.46
C GLN A 241 4.82 16.72 12.72
N ILE A 242 4.59 15.41 12.81
CA ILE A 242 5.10 14.60 13.91
C ILE A 242 6.63 14.64 13.84
N PRO A 243 7.36 15.04 14.91
CA PRO A 243 8.81 14.98 14.92
C PRO A 243 9.25 13.53 14.63
N SER A 244 10.02 13.33 13.56
CA SER A 244 10.51 12.00 13.21
C SER A 244 11.39 11.47 14.35
N ALA A 245 10.86 10.54 15.14
CA ALA A 245 11.65 9.78 16.09
C ALA A 245 12.50 8.77 15.30
N LEU A 246 13.63 9.24 14.78
CA LEU A 246 14.76 8.40 14.40
C LEU A 246 15.55 8.10 15.68
N ASN A 247 15.46 6.87 16.15
CA ASN A 247 16.57 6.05 16.67
C ASN A 247 16.07 4.63 16.96
#